data_AF-A0A8T4WLK1-F1
#
_entry.id   AF-A0A8T4WLK1-F1
#
_cell.length_a   1.000
_cell.length_b   1.000
_cell.length_c   1.000
_cell.angle_alpha   90.00
_cell.angle_beta   90.00
_cell.angle_gamma   90.00
#
_symmetry.space_group_name_H-M   'P 1'
#
loop_
_entity.id
_entity.type
_entity.pdbx_description
1 polymer ?
#
loop_
_entity_poly.entity_id
_entity_poly.type
_entity_poly.pdbx_seq_one_letter_code
_entity_poly.pdbx_strand_id
1 'polypeptide(L)'
;FVKSAVERIPYNISKRNGTYSCGHIRKERGRLDLDWESAGKTFSICEGCADDSKNLFKIISQMMLSPDNSKSFSVRSKMGLQCYGDCENCKLTRDIPVSDDLTDKYFNMLSDKEFIKRYSEETRSVIKDEQDIFIIGDACYGKDKKEFLKKISHEPWERPALIKLMKVTEGAVLDEGTVNEFLELYWEDYKIEILRSIFNDKESIEEVLSKDVRPREKLRELNEIKKKKEEMDTLPEFKKLPPEAKFADTVARAYKVNGEDEATNKIESYNLSDTRLKSIAYGFYIVFGKGDSKRWKYEDSEVESGEFLSDHIEKLLHSEGEDYAENLQRVVKMSGSTSAVVMKDGKKMR
;
A
#
# COMPACT_ATOMS: atom_id res chain seq x y z
N PHE A 1 10.23 56.05 12.01
CA PHE A 1 9.15 55.07 12.17
C PHE A 1 9.53 53.68 11.64
N VAL A 2 9.67 53.49 10.32
CA VAL A 2 10.04 52.18 9.71
C VAL A 2 11.33 51.57 10.30
N LYS A 3 12.37 52.38 10.55
CA LYS A 3 13.64 51.91 11.16
C LYS A 3 13.42 51.31 12.56
N SER A 4 12.66 52.01 13.41
CA SER A 4 12.30 51.56 14.76
C SER A 4 11.42 50.31 14.74
N ALA A 5 10.58 50.18 13.72
CA ALA A 5 9.77 48.98 13.52
C ALA A 5 10.62 47.75 13.22
N VAL A 6 11.59 47.90 12.31
CA VAL A 6 12.53 46.85 11.93
C VAL A 6 13.39 46.39 13.11
N GLU A 7 13.83 47.32 13.96
CA GLU A 7 14.66 47.01 15.14
C GLU A 7 13.94 46.15 16.20
N ARG A 8 12.60 46.14 16.19
CA ARG A 8 11.78 45.33 17.12
C ARG A 8 11.36 43.98 16.53
N ILE A 9 11.68 43.72 15.27
CA ILE A 9 11.32 42.45 14.64
C ILE A 9 12.16 41.34 15.29
N PRO A 10 11.52 40.32 15.89
CA PRO A 10 12.20 39.28 16.66
C PRO A 10 12.84 38.19 15.78
N TYR A 11 12.97 38.46 14.48
CA TYR A 11 13.49 37.55 13.48
C TYR A 11 14.81 38.08 12.94
N ASN A 12 15.73 37.17 12.62
CA ASN A 12 16.99 37.54 11.98
C ASN A 12 16.75 37.87 10.49
N ILE A 13 16.41 39.14 10.23
CA ILE A 13 16.04 39.65 8.91
C ILE A 13 17.11 40.60 8.37
N SER A 14 17.32 40.52 7.05
CA SER A 14 18.23 41.43 6.33
C SER A 14 17.45 42.19 5.25
N LYS A 15 17.87 43.42 4.96
CA LYS A 15 17.23 44.26 3.95
C LYS A 15 17.87 44.03 2.58
N ARG A 16 17.06 43.70 1.57
CA ARG A 16 17.45 43.66 0.15
C ARG A 16 16.34 44.24 -0.70
N ASN A 17 16.66 45.23 -1.55
CA ASN A 17 15.71 45.84 -2.52
C ASN A 17 14.35 46.29 -1.93
N GLY A 18 14.33 46.78 -0.69
CA GLY A 18 13.08 47.23 -0.04
C GLY A 18 12.30 46.13 0.70
N THR A 19 12.74 44.88 0.59
CA THR A 19 12.20 43.73 1.33
C THR A 19 13.09 43.40 2.52
N TYR A 20 12.48 43.11 3.66
CA TYR A 20 13.11 42.57 4.86
C TYR A 20 12.85 41.07 4.92
N SER A 21 13.89 40.26 4.77
CA SER A 21 13.73 38.81 4.62
C SER A 21 14.73 38.06 5.49
N CYS A 22 14.31 36.91 6.05
CA CYS A 22 15.26 35.97 6.63
C CYS A 22 16.20 35.42 5.54
N GLY A 23 17.41 34.99 5.93
CA GLY A 23 18.42 34.48 5.00
C GLY A 23 18.04 33.17 4.28
N HIS A 24 16.98 32.50 4.72
CA HIS A 24 16.58 31.16 4.28
C HIS A 24 15.53 31.15 3.16
N ILE A 25 14.93 32.30 2.80
CA ILE A 25 13.83 32.39 1.83
C ILE A 25 14.14 31.83 0.43
N ARG A 26 15.42 31.72 0.05
CA ARG A 26 15.80 31.09 -1.23
C ARG A 26 15.86 29.56 -1.17
N LYS A 27 15.99 28.99 0.03
CA LYS A 27 16.10 27.54 0.27
C LYS A 27 14.76 26.96 0.72
N GLU A 28 14.12 27.65 1.66
CA GLU A 28 12.80 27.32 2.19
C GLU A 28 11.71 27.79 1.23
N ARG A 29 10.76 26.91 0.95
CA ARG A 29 9.72 27.16 -0.05
C ARG A 29 8.43 27.70 0.57
N GLY A 30 8.12 27.30 1.82
CA GLY A 30 7.00 27.81 2.61
C GLY A 30 7.34 29.17 3.22
N ARG A 31 6.52 30.20 2.99
CA ARG A 31 6.77 31.53 3.56
C ARG A 31 5.53 32.41 3.68
N LEU A 32 5.60 33.34 4.62
CA LEU A 32 4.69 34.48 4.78
C LEU A 32 5.35 35.73 4.21
N ASP A 33 4.59 36.51 3.44
CA ASP A 33 4.95 37.84 2.92
C ASP A 33 3.93 38.87 3.45
N LEU A 34 4.33 39.72 4.38
CA LEU A 34 3.53 40.84 4.90
C LEU A 34 3.95 42.13 4.23
N ASP A 35 3.08 42.69 3.41
CA ASP A 35 3.27 43.99 2.78
C ASP A 35 2.71 45.09 3.64
N TRP A 36 3.55 46.08 3.91
CA TRP A 36 3.15 47.36 4.48
C TRP A 36 3.06 48.38 3.36
N GLU A 37 1.86 48.51 2.80
CA GLU A 37 1.59 49.23 1.55
C GLU A 37 1.93 50.71 1.69
N SER A 38 1.49 51.34 2.79
CA SER A 38 1.72 52.77 3.03
C SER A 38 3.21 53.12 3.20
N ALA A 39 4.08 52.16 3.52
CA ALA A 39 5.52 52.34 3.68
C ALA A 39 6.34 51.81 2.48
N GLY A 40 5.69 51.13 1.54
CA GLY A 40 6.35 50.41 0.45
C GLY A 40 7.44 49.47 0.97
N LYS A 41 7.10 48.65 1.98
CA LYS A 41 8.01 47.66 2.58
C LYS A 41 7.33 46.30 2.64
N THR A 42 8.10 45.25 2.41
CA THR A 42 7.65 43.86 2.53
C THR A 42 8.48 43.18 3.60
N PHE A 43 7.84 42.38 4.45
CA PHE A 43 8.48 41.55 5.45
C PHE A 43 8.19 40.09 5.12
N SER A 44 9.25 39.32 4.89
CA SER A 44 9.15 37.94 4.44
C SER A 44 9.80 37.01 5.46
N ILE A 45 9.08 35.97 5.88
CA ILE A 45 9.55 34.96 6.83
C ILE A 45 9.25 33.57 6.28
N CYS A 46 10.27 32.72 6.21
CA CYS A 46 10.08 31.32 5.87
C CYS A 46 9.52 30.52 7.04
N GLU A 47 8.89 29.38 6.74
CA GLU A 47 8.34 28.45 7.71
C GLU A 47 9.34 28.07 8.81
N GLY A 48 10.58 27.72 8.46
CA GLY A 48 11.61 27.35 9.44
C GLY A 48 12.10 28.48 10.34
N CYS A 49 11.79 29.75 10.03
CA CYS A 49 12.09 30.90 10.90
C CYS A 49 10.87 31.41 11.65
N ALA A 50 9.66 31.05 11.21
CA ALA A 50 8.44 31.45 11.85
C ALA A 50 8.33 30.81 13.24
N ASP A 51 7.69 31.52 14.17
CA ASP A 51 7.65 31.18 15.58
C ASP A 51 6.18 31.10 16.01
N ASP A 52 5.84 30.09 16.78
CA ASP A 52 4.46 29.79 17.16
C ASP A 52 3.83 30.84 18.08
N SER A 53 4.64 31.73 18.67
CA SER A 53 4.18 32.77 19.61
C SER A 53 4.18 34.19 19.05
N LYS A 54 4.72 34.39 17.83
CA LYS A 54 4.96 35.72 17.25
C LYS A 54 4.07 35.98 16.05
N ASN A 55 3.72 37.25 15.88
CA ASN A 55 2.93 37.74 14.77
C ASN A 55 3.53 39.07 14.29
N LEU A 56 4.10 39.06 13.09
CA LEU A 56 4.74 40.24 12.49
C LEU A 56 3.79 41.43 12.41
N PHE A 57 2.55 41.21 11.96
CA PHE A 57 1.56 42.27 11.85
C PHE A 57 1.33 42.95 13.20
N LYS A 58 1.07 42.20 14.27
CA LYS A 58 0.86 42.75 15.63
C LYS A 58 2.06 43.54 16.13
N ILE A 59 3.27 43.04 15.89
CA ILE A 59 4.50 43.70 16.33
C ILE A 59 4.69 45.04 15.59
N ILE A 60 4.44 45.08 14.28
CA ILE A 60 4.61 46.29 13.46
C ILE A 60 3.46 47.28 13.72
N SER A 61 2.23 46.79 13.77
CA SER A 61 1.00 47.57 13.96
C SER A 61 0.94 48.28 15.32
N GLN A 62 1.47 47.68 16.39
CA GLN A 62 1.55 48.28 17.72
C GLN A 62 2.26 49.64 17.77
N MET A 63 3.10 49.94 16.79
CA MET A 63 3.80 51.22 16.75
C MET A 63 2.98 52.31 16.05
N MET A 64 1.92 51.94 15.31
CA MET A 64 1.16 52.89 14.51
C MET A 64 0.12 53.61 15.38
N LEU A 65 -0.15 54.88 15.03
CA LEU A 65 -1.10 55.73 15.76
C LEU A 65 -2.57 55.51 15.34
N SER A 66 -2.82 54.67 14.31
CA SER A 66 -4.18 54.39 13.82
C SER A 66 -4.80 53.23 14.59
N PRO A 67 -6.03 53.37 15.11
CA PRO A 67 -6.72 52.30 15.85
C PRO A 67 -7.11 51.10 14.97
N ASP A 68 -7.30 51.32 13.67
CA ASP A 68 -7.38 50.26 12.66
C ASP A 68 -6.34 50.54 11.57
N ASN A 69 -5.30 49.72 11.53
CA ASN A 69 -4.24 49.79 10.53
C ASN A 69 -4.20 48.54 9.64
N SER A 70 -5.10 47.58 9.82
CA SER A 70 -5.19 46.35 9.00
C SER A 70 -5.22 46.68 7.51
N LYS A 71 -5.97 47.72 7.13
CA LYS A 71 -6.11 48.24 5.76
C LYS A 71 -4.82 48.80 5.14
N SER A 72 -3.77 49.02 5.93
CA SER A 72 -2.45 49.43 5.44
C SER A 72 -1.53 48.24 5.15
N PHE A 73 -2.02 47.02 5.39
CA PHE A 73 -1.28 45.79 5.20
C PHE A 73 -2.04 44.81 4.30
N SER A 74 -1.27 44.06 3.53
CA SER A 74 -1.75 42.85 2.88
C SER A 74 -0.82 41.69 3.24
N VAL A 75 -1.40 40.51 3.38
CA VAL A 75 -0.64 39.28 3.68
C VAL A 75 -0.77 38.33 2.50
N ARG A 76 0.36 37.76 2.10
CA ARG A 76 0.46 36.67 1.13
C ARG A 76 1.24 35.54 1.73
N SER A 77 1.07 34.35 1.16
CA SER A 77 1.84 33.18 1.55
C SER A 77 2.19 32.36 0.32
N LYS A 78 3.24 31.55 0.41
CA LYS A 78 3.56 30.55 -0.61
C LYS A 78 3.72 29.20 0.07
N MET A 79 3.19 28.16 -0.59
CA MET A 79 3.29 26.79 -0.11
C MET A 79 4.65 26.20 -0.46
N GLY A 80 5.17 25.36 0.45
CA GLY A 80 6.50 24.79 0.36
C GLY A 80 6.73 23.65 -0.63
N LEU A 81 6.10 23.66 -1.82
CA LEU A 81 6.18 22.51 -2.74
C LEU A 81 7.56 22.32 -3.38
N GLN A 82 8.07 21.09 -3.25
CA GLN A 82 9.25 20.58 -3.91
C GLN A 82 8.94 20.03 -5.31
N CYS A 83 8.95 20.89 -6.33
CA CYS A 83 8.77 20.46 -7.72
C CYS A 83 10.00 19.70 -8.24
N TYR A 84 9.80 18.45 -8.67
CA TYR A 84 10.81 17.55 -9.25
C TYR A 84 10.63 17.31 -10.76
N GLY A 85 9.49 17.69 -11.35
CA GLY A 85 9.23 17.58 -12.79
C GLY A 85 9.39 18.91 -13.54
N ASP A 86 9.30 18.86 -14.88
CA ASP A 86 9.25 20.05 -15.75
C ASP A 86 8.00 20.89 -15.41
N CYS A 87 8.20 21.86 -14.54
CA CYS A 87 7.16 22.70 -13.94
C CYS A 87 7.25 24.16 -14.43
N GLU A 88 7.84 24.41 -15.60
CA GLU A 88 8.02 25.78 -16.14
C GLU A 88 6.71 26.59 -16.20
N ASN A 89 5.56 25.92 -16.32
CA ASN A 89 4.23 26.53 -16.29
C ASN A 89 3.30 25.92 -15.22
N CYS A 90 3.85 25.44 -14.11
CA CYS A 90 3.05 24.82 -13.05
C CYS A 90 2.09 25.85 -12.42
N LYS A 91 0.77 25.63 -12.50
CA LYS A 91 -0.21 26.52 -11.87
C LYS A 91 -0.03 26.61 -10.34
N LEU A 92 0.64 25.64 -9.72
CA LEU A 92 0.90 25.59 -8.28
C LEU A 92 2.00 26.53 -7.80
N THR A 93 2.76 27.13 -8.73
CA THR A 93 3.67 28.25 -8.41
C THR A 93 2.99 29.60 -8.56
N ARG A 94 1.71 29.67 -8.97
CA ARG A 94 0.91 30.89 -8.90
C ARG A 94 0.62 31.21 -7.44
N ASP A 95 0.61 32.49 -7.11
CA ASP A 95 0.19 32.98 -5.79
C ASP A 95 -1.31 32.69 -5.64
N ILE A 96 -1.65 31.51 -5.09
CA ILE A 96 -3.02 31.21 -4.69
C ILE A 96 -3.39 32.25 -3.63
N PRO A 97 -4.48 33.00 -3.83
CA PRO A 97 -4.81 34.07 -2.90
C PRO A 97 -5.11 33.49 -1.51
N VAL A 98 -4.65 34.19 -0.49
CA VAL A 98 -5.03 33.90 0.90
C VAL A 98 -6.52 34.23 1.04
N SER A 99 -7.30 33.34 1.65
CA SER A 99 -8.72 33.59 1.89
C SER A 99 -8.93 34.77 2.83
N ASP A 100 -10.06 35.48 2.68
CA ASP A 100 -10.40 36.61 3.55
C ASP A 100 -10.49 36.17 5.02
N ASP A 101 -11.07 35.00 5.29
CA ASP A 101 -11.16 34.41 6.63
C ASP A 101 -9.77 34.13 7.24
N LEU A 102 -8.84 33.57 6.47
CA LEU A 102 -7.48 33.31 6.95
C LEU A 102 -6.70 34.62 7.17
N THR A 103 -6.92 35.61 6.32
CA THR A 103 -6.37 36.97 6.48
C THR A 103 -6.87 37.62 7.77
N ASP A 104 -8.17 37.59 8.04
CA ASP A 104 -8.77 38.14 9.25
C ASP A 104 -8.26 37.42 10.50
N LYS A 105 -8.19 36.08 10.46
CA LYS A 105 -7.62 35.29 11.57
C LYS A 105 -6.16 35.64 11.81
N TYR A 106 -5.37 35.87 10.76
CA TYR A 106 -3.97 36.26 10.89
C TYR A 106 -3.81 37.60 11.62
N PHE A 107 -4.56 38.62 11.24
CA PHE A 107 -4.45 39.93 11.88
C PHE A 107 -4.94 39.92 13.35
N ASN A 108 -5.85 39.02 13.71
CA ASN A 108 -6.45 38.98 15.04
C ASN A 108 -5.79 38.00 16.02
N MET A 109 -5.44 36.78 15.60
CA MET A 109 -5.16 35.69 16.54
C MET A 109 -4.02 34.74 16.17
N LEU A 110 -3.71 34.55 14.88
CA LEU A 110 -2.72 33.54 14.49
C LEU A 110 -1.28 34.03 14.71
N SER A 111 -0.37 33.10 14.93
CA SER A 111 1.06 33.35 14.79
C SER A 111 1.48 33.26 13.32
N ASP A 112 2.67 33.77 13.01
CA ASP A 112 3.24 33.70 11.66
C ASP A 112 3.39 32.24 11.19
N LYS A 113 3.74 31.32 12.11
CA LYS A 113 3.90 29.90 11.79
C LYS A 113 2.57 29.18 11.58
N GLU A 114 1.59 29.45 12.45
CA GLU A 114 0.24 28.90 12.31
C GLU A 114 -0.43 29.35 11.00
N PHE A 115 -0.21 30.61 10.60
CA PHE A 115 -0.70 31.13 9.32
C PHE A 115 -0.11 30.38 8.12
N ILE A 116 1.21 30.17 8.08
CA ILE A 116 1.87 29.44 6.99
C ILE A 116 1.32 28.01 6.88
N LYS A 117 1.12 27.35 8.04
CA LYS A 117 0.59 26.00 8.10
C LYS A 117 -0.85 25.92 7.56
N ARG A 118 -1.76 26.77 8.08
CA ARG A 118 -3.15 26.81 7.62
C ARG A 118 -3.29 27.17 6.15
N TYR A 119 -2.50 28.14 5.69
CA TYR A 119 -2.45 28.46 4.26
C TYR A 119 -2.06 27.23 3.43
N SER A 120 -1.07 26.45 3.87
CA SER A 120 -0.64 25.24 3.16
C SER A 120 -1.75 24.17 3.15
N GLU A 121 -2.51 24.02 4.23
CA GLU A 121 -3.66 23.10 4.33
C GLU A 121 -4.83 23.53 3.41
N GLU A 122 -5.21 24.81 3.45
CA GLU A 122 -6.24 25.38 2.55
C GLU A 122 -5.81 25.22 1.09
N THR A 123 -4.55 25.55 0.79
CA THR A 123 -3.99 25.43 -0.55
C THR A 123 -3.98 23.98 -1.05
N ARG A 124 -3.60 23.01 -0.22
CA ARG A 124 -3.65 21.58 -0.58
C ARG A 124 -5.06 21.13 -0.95
N SER A 125 -6.07 21.64 -0.25
CA SER A 125 -7.47 21.32 -0.53
C SER A 125 -7.89 21.85 -1.90
N VAL A 126 -7.50 23.07 -2.25
CA VAL A 126 -7.74 23.64 -3.59
C VAL A 126 -7.01 22.84 -4.68
N ILE A 127 -5.79 22.37 -4.39
CA ILE A 127 -4.99 21.61 -5.36
C ILE A 127 -5.52 20.20 -5.58
N LYS A 128 -6.18 19.58 -4.59
CA LYS A 128 -6.83 18.27 -4.74
C LYS A 128 -7.87 18.27 -5.87
N ASP A 129 -8.47 19.42 -6.16
CA ASP A 129 -9.45 19.58 -7.24
C ASP A 129 -8.80 19.86 -8.61
N GLU A 130 -7.49 20.16 -8.67
CA GLU A 130 -6.79 20.36 -9.94
C GLU A 130 -6.42 19.02 -10.58
N GLN A 131 -6.91 18.84 -11.81
CA GLN A 131 -6.49 17.75 -12.69
C GLN A 131 -5.04 17.97 -13.17
N ASP A 132 -4.37 16.90 -13.62
CA ASP A 132 -3.03 16.90 -14.21
C ASP A 132 -1.81 17.04 -13.27
N ILE A 133 -1.95 16.95 -11.95
CA ILE A 133 -0.80 17.08 -11.04
C ILE A 133 -0.71 15.91 -10.06
N PHE A 134 0.51 15.40 -9.90
CA PHE A 134 0.87 14.34 -8.97
C PHE A 134 1.71 14.88 -7.81
N ILE A 135 1.25 14.69 -6.58
CA ILE A 135 1.88 15.18 -5.34
C ILE A 135 1.90 14.07 -4.29
N ILE A 136 3.03 13.94 -3.59
CA ILE A 136 3.17 13.14 -2.37
C ILE A 136 3.77 14.04 -1.29
N GLY A 137 3.01 14.34 -0.24
CA GLY A 137 3.38 15.25 0.84
C GLY A 137 3.67 16.66 0.31
N ASP A 138 4.93 17.07 0.35
CA ASP A 138 5.46 18.32 -0.20
C ASP A 138 6.14 18.15 -1.56
N ALA A 139 6.30 16.92 -2.06
CA ALA A 139 6.94 16.64 -3.35
C ALA A 139 5.92 16.68 -4.51
N CYS A 140 6.15 17.57 -5.47
CA CYS A 140 5.35 17.69 -6.68
C CYS A 140 6.09 17.08 -7.88
N TYR A 141 5.47 16.11 -8.53
CA TYR A 141 5.99 15.40 -9.70
C TYR A 141 5.43 15.95 -11.02
N GLY A 142 4.59 16.99 -10.96
CA GLY A 142 3.93 17.56 -12.13
C GLY A 142 3.10 16.49 -12.85
N LYS A 143 3.35 16.31 -14.15
CA LYS A 143 2.71 15.29 -14.99
C LYS A 143 3.49 13.96 -15.06
N ASP A 144 4.60 13.83 -14.32
CA ASP A 144 5.44 12.63 -14.38
C ASP A 144 4.83 11.46 -13.58
N LYS A 145 3.93 10.74 -14.25
CA LYS A 145 3.31 9.50 -13.76
C LYS A 145 4.32 8.43 -13.36
N LYS A 146 5.49 8.36 -14.02
CA LYS A 146 6.48 7.31 -13.78
C LYS A 146 7.24 7.56 -12.48
N GLU A 147 7.71 8.78 -12.27
CA GLU A 147 8.39 9.15 -11.01
C GLU A 147 7.42 9.12 -9.83
N PHE A 148 6.18 9.60 -10.00
CA PHE A 148 5.15 9.48 -8.97
C PHE A 148 4.93 8.01 -8.54
N LEU A 149 4.73 7.11 -9.52
CA LEU A 149 4.51 5.69 -9.22
C LEU A 149 5.72 5.03 -8.54
N LYS A 150 6.96 5.44 -8.87
CA LYS A 150 8.16 4.94 -8.18
C LYS A 150 8.23 5.35 -6.71
N LYS A 151 7.57 6.46 -6.35
CA LYS A 151 7.59 7.04 -5.00
C LYS A 151 6.48 6.50 -4.12
N ILE A 152 5.43 5.91 -4.71
CA ILE A 152 4.44 5.14 -3.97
C ILE A 152 5.11 3.88 -3.40
N SER A 153 4.97 3.67 -2.09
CA SER A 153 5.49 2.47 -1.42
C SER A 153 4.60 1.26 -1.72
N HIS A 154 5.08 0.37 -2.59
CA HIS A 154 4.31 -0.78 -3.09
C HIS A 154 5.13 -2.07 -3.14
N GLU A 155 4.43 -3.19 -3.07
CA GLU A 155 4.95 -4.53 -3.26
C GLU A 155 4.90 -4.94 -4.74
N PRO A 156 5.77 -5.86 -5.21
CA PRO A 156 5.85 -6.24 -6.61
C PRO A 156 4.52 -6.71 -7.21
N TRP A 157 3.71 -7.42 -6.43
CA TRP A 157 2.41 -7.95 -6.87
C TRP A 157 1.32 -6.88 -6.99
N GLU A 158 1.50 -5.70 -6.38
CA GLU A 158 0.55 -4.56 -6.49
C GLU A 158 0.78 -3.75 -7.79
N ARG A 159 1.95 -3.89 -8.40
CA ARG A 159 2.36 -3.11 -9.57
C ARG A 159 1.37 -3.17 -10.75
N PRO A 160 0.76 -4.31 -11.12
CA PRO A 160 -0.22 -4.35 -12.21
C PRO A 160 -1.45 -3.49 -11.92
N ALA A 161 -1.96 -3.51 -10.69
CA ALA A 161 -3.07 -2.69 -10.23
C ALA A 161 -2.74 -1.21 -10.29
N LEU A 162 -1.56 -0.81 -9.81
CA LEU A 162 -1.13 0.59 -9.86
C LEU A 162 -0.92 1.07 -11.29
N ILE A 163 -0.32 0.26 -12.18
CA ILE A 163 -0.17 0.60 -13.60
C ILE A 163 -1.53 0.77 -14.26
N LYS A 164 -2.50 -0.08 -13.92
CA LYS A 164 -3.87 0.02 -14.45
C LYS A 164 -4.53 1.32 -14.00
N LEU A 165 -4.41 1.65 -12.71
CA LEU A 165 -4.93 2.88 -12.14
C LEU A 165 -4.28 4.13 -12.77
N MET A 166 -2.95 4.16 -12.87
CA MET A 166 -2.21 5.30 -13.48
C MET A 166 -2.61 5.62 -14.92
N LYS A 167 -3.20 4.67 -15.66
CA LYS A 167 -3.71 4.92 -17.02
C LYS A 167 -4.98 5.76 -17.03
N VAL A 168 -5.80 5.69 -15.99
CA VAL A 168 -7.07 6.41 -15.87
C VAL A 168 -6.99 7.62 -14.94
N THR A 169 -5.98 7.67 -14.07
CA THR A 169 -5.72 8.81 -13.18
C THR A 169 -5.24 10.03 -13.95
N GLU A 170 -5.91 11.18 -13.76
CA GLU A 170 -5.51 12.47 -14.35
C GLU A 170 -4.62 13.28 -13.40
N GLY A 171 -4.78 13.16 -12.08
CA GLY A 171 -3.91 13.75 -11.05
C GLY A 171 -4.05 13.00 -9.74
N ALA A 172 -3.18 13.20 -8.76
CA ALA A 172 -3.35 12.62 -7.44
C ALA A 172 -2.56 13.42 -6.40
N VAL A 173 -3.18 13.73 -5.27
CA VAL A 173 -2.52 14.37 -4.13
C VAL A 173 -2.61 13.43 -2.94
N LEU A 174 -1.45 12.90 -2.57
CA LEU A 174 -1.28 11.96 -1.46
C LEU A 174 -0.49 12.67 -0.35
N ASP A 175 -0.80 12.40 0.91
CA ASP A 175 -0.06 12.87 2.07
C ASP A 175 1.17 11.98 2.33
N GLU A 176 0.99 10.66 2.39
CA GLU A 176 2.07 9.70 2.69
C GLU A 176 2.55 8.92 1.47
N GLY A 177 1.74 8.82 0.42
CA GLY A 177 2.12 8.08 -0.79
C GLY A 177 1.97 6.57 -0.63
N THR A 178 0.98 6.13 0.15
CA THR A 178 0.71 4.70 0.32
C THR A 178 -0.16 4.18 -0.83
N VAL A 179 -0.06 2.87 -1.12
CA VAL A 179 -0.93 2.21 -2.11
C VAL A 179 -2.40 2.36 -1.75
N ASN A 180 -2.74 2.22 -0.47
CA ASN A 180 -4.12 2.28 -0.03
C ASN A 180 -4.71 3.68 -0.26
N GLU A 181 -3.97 4.73 0.12
CA GLU A 181 -4.37 6.11 -0.11
C GLU A 181 -4.61 6.39 -1.59
N PHE A 182 -3.72 5.90 -2.46
CA PHE A 182 -3.89 6.09 -3.90
C PHE A 182 -5.08 5.33 -4.48
N LEU A 183 -5.32 4.10 -4.01
CA LEU A 183 -6.48 3.31 -4.42
C LEU A 183 -7.80 3.95 -3.99
N GLU A 184 -7.88 4.46 -2.76
CA GLU A 184 -9.10 5.06 -2.20
C GLU A 184 -9.63 6.24 -3.02
N LEU A 185 -8.73 7.03 -3.64
CA LEU A 185 -9.13 8.15 -4.52
C LEU A 185 -9.98 7.74 -5.73
N TYR A 186 -9.80 6.50 -6.20
CA TYR A 186 -10.35 6.02 -7.48
C TYR A 186 -11.09 4.69 -7.36
N TRP A 187 -11.28 4.22 -6.14
CA TRP A 187 -11.76 2.86 -5.90
C TRP A 187 -13.17 2.66 -6.42
N GLU A 188 -14.10 3.57 -6.10
CA GLU A 188 -15.50 3.40 -6.47
C GLU A 188 -15.72 3.36 -7.98
N ASP A 189 -14.93 4.12 -8.72
CA ASP A 189 -15.02 4.21 -10.18
C ASP A 189 -14.34 3.05 -10.90
N TYR A 190 -13.26 2.49 -10.33
CA TYR A 190 -12.37 1.57 -11.06
C TYR A 190 -12.07 0.25 -10.34
N LYS A 191 -12.73 -0.07 -9.22
CA LYS A 191 -12.47 -1.29 -8.41
C LYS A 191 -12.41 -2.58 -9.23
N ILE A 192 -13.33 -2.76 -10.19
CA ILE A 192 -13.39 -3.98 -11.00
C ILE A 192 -12.18 -4.05 -11.95
N GLU A 193 -11.85 -2.96 -12.63
CA GLU A 193 -10.71 -2.88 -13.55
C GLU A 193 -9.38 -3.10 -12.82
N ILE A 194 -9.25 -2.53 -11.61
CA ILE A 194 -8.06 -2.68 -10.77
C ILE A 194 -7.92 -4.15 -10.36
N LEU A 195 -8.97 -4.78 -9.83
CA LEU A 195 -8.93 -6.19 -9.40
C LEU A 195 -8.62 -7.14 -10.57
N ARG A 196 -9.25 -6.94 -11.74
CA ARG A 196 -8.99 -7.75 -12.94
C ARG A 196 -7.54 -7.69 -13.42
N SER A 197 -6.81 -6.62 -13.10
CA SER A 197 -5.39 -6.52 -13.45
C SER A 197 -4.49 -7.45 -12.63
N ILE A 198 -4.96 -7.88 -11.46
CA ILE A 198 -4.28 -8.88 -10.61
C ILE A 198 -4.68 -10.27 -11.07
N PHE A 199 -5.99 -10.55 -11.09
CA PHE A 199 -6.55 -11.84 -11.42
C PHE A 199 -7.93 -11.70 -12.07
N ASN A 200 -8.12 -12.32 -13.24
CA ASN A 200 -9.34 -12.17 -14.04
C ASN A 200 -10.32 -13.33 -13.82
N ASP A 201 -10.77 -13.50 -12.58
CA ASP A 201 -11.76 -14.50 -12.17
C ASP A 201 -12.97 -13.81 -11.54
N LYS A 202 -14.13 -13.96 -12.17
CA LYS A 202 -15.33 -13.20 -11.81
C LYS A 202 -15.82 -13.54 -10.40
N GLU A 203 -15.83 -14.82 -10.04
CA GLU A 203 -16.33 -15.30 -8.75
C GLU A 203 -15.43 -14.82 -7.60
N SER A 204 -14.11 -14.96 -7.75
CA SER A 204 -13.13 -14.47 -6.76
C SER A 204 -13.17 -12.95 -6.61
N ILE A 205 -13.41 -12.20 -7.69
CA ILE A 205 -13.58 -10.73 -7.62
C ILE A 205 -14.84 -10.36 -6.82
N GLU A 206 -15.97 -11.02 -7.09
CA GLU A 206 -17.23 -10.76 -6.39
C GLU A 206 -17.12 -11.10 -4.89
N GLU A 207 -16.48 -12.22 -4.55
CA GLU A 207 -16.19 -12.62 -3.16
C GLU A 207 -15.40 -11.53 -2.43
N VAL A 208 -14.26 -11.11 -2.98
CA VAL A 208 -13.39 -10.11 -2.37
C VAL A 208 -14.11 -8.75 -2.26
N LEU A 209 -14.91 -8.38 -3.25
CA LEU A 209 -15.67 -7.13 -3.25
C LEU A 209 -16.72 -7.08 -2.14
N SER A 210 -17.33 -8.21 -1.78
CA SER A 210 -18.37 -8.30 -0.73
C SER A 210 -17.87 -7.98 0.69
N LYS A 211 -16.57 -8.08 0.94
CA LYS A 211 -15.97 -7.90 2.27
C LYS A 211 -15.82 -6.42 2.62
N ASP A 212 -16.12 -6.01 3.84
CA ASP A 212 -15.94 -4.62 4.27
C ASP A 212 -14.50 -4.38 4.77
N VAL A 213 -13.56 -4.31 3.83
CA VAL A 213 -12.13 -4.09 4.08
C VAL A 213 -11.56 -3.10 3.07
N ARG A 214 -10.41 -2.51 3.42
CA ARG A 214 -9.75 -1.48 2.59
C ARG A 214 -9.33 -2.01 1.21
N PRO A 215 -9.22 -1.15 0.17
CA PRO A 215 -8.85 -1.54 -1.19
C PRO A 215 -7.57 -2.39 -1.30
N ARG A 216 -6.52 -2.02 -0.56
CA ARG A 216 -5.25 -2.77 -0.59
C ARG A 216 -5.42 -4.20 -0.07
N GLU A 217 -6.24 -4.39 0.95
CA GLU A 217 -6.53 -5.71 1.53
C GLU A 217 -7.23 -6.61 0.52
N LYS A 218 -8.20 -6.04 -0.22
CA LYS A 218 -8.88 -6.73 -1.31
C LYS A 218 -7.91 -7.22 -2.38
N LEU A 219 -6.95 -6.39 -2.79
CA LEU A 219 -5.93 -6.80 -3.76
C LEU A 219 -5.04 -7.92 -3.21
N ARG A 220 -4.67 -7.86 -1.93
CA ARG A 220 -3.86 -8.90 -1.27
C ARG A 220 -4.59 -10.24 -1.30
N GLU A 221 -5.84 -10.25 -0.87
CA GLU A 221 -6.66 -11.46 -0.83
C GLU A 221 -6.85 -12.05 -2.23
N LEU A 222 -7.15 -11.22 -3.23
CA LEU A 222 -7.28 -11.68 -4.61
C LEU A 222 -5.98 -12.28 -5.16
N ASN A 223 -4.84 -11.70 -4.79
CA ASN A 223 -3.52 -12.21 -5.16
C ASN A 223 -3.20 -13.55 -4.46
N GLU A 224 -3.65 -13.73 -3.21
CA GLU A 224 -3.55 -15.03 -2.52
C GLU A 224 -4.41 -16.10 -3.20
N ILE A 225 -5.65 -15.78 -3.58
CA ILE A 225 -6.52 -16.69 -4.34
C ILE A 225 -5.87 -17.07 -5.68
N LYS A 226 -5.31 -16.08 -6.39
CA LYS A 226 -4.58 -16.30 -7.64
C LYS A 226 -3.44 -17.30 -7.46
N LYS A 227 -2.56 -17.06 -6.48
CA LYS A 227 -1.42 -17.95 -6.20
C LYS A 227 -1.87 -19.38 -5.90
N LYS A 228 -2.95 -19.54 -5.12
CA LYS A 228 -3.54 -20.84 -4.82
C LYS A 228 -4.05 -21.55 -6.08
N LYS A 229 -4.71 -20.83 -6.98
CA LYS A 229 -5.18 -21.38 -8.27
C LYS A 229 -4.01 -21.73 -9.19
N GLU A 230 -3.01 -20.86 -9.30
CA GLU A 230 -1.80 -21.12 -10.10
C GLU A 230 -1.04 -22.35 -9.58
N GLU A 231 -0.93 -22.53 -8.25
CA GLU A 231 -0.35 -23.73 -7.64
C GLU A 231 -1.19 -24.98 -7.93
N MET A 232 -2.51 -24.87 -7.95
CA MET A 232 -3.38 -26.01 -8.31
C MET A 232 -3.25 -26.39 -9.79
N ASP A 233 -3.04 -25.42 -10.68
CA ASP A 233 -2.90 -25.62 -12.12
C ASP A 233 -1.60 -26.36 -12.49
N THR A 234 -0.57 -26.35 -11.63
CA THR A 234 0.66 -27.16 -11.84
C THR A 234 0.43 -28.65 -11.55
N LEU A 235 -0.66 -29.00 -10.86
CA LEU A 235 -0.94 -30.35 -10.45
C LEU A 235 -1.83 -31.08 -11.46
N PRO A 236 -1.49 -32.32 -11.83
CA PRO A 236 -2.24 -33.07 -12.85
C PRO A 236 -3.67 -33.36 -12.40
N GLU A 237 -4.61 -33.39 -13.34
CA GLU A 237 -5.97 -33.89 -13.09
C GLU A 237 -6.07 -35.40 -13.31
N PHE A 238 -6.81 -36.08 -12.43
CA PHE A 238 -6.99 -37.54 -12.49
C PHE A 238 -8.43 -37.93 -12.86
N LYS A 239 -8.61 -39.05 -13.57
CA LYS A 239 -9.95 -39.53 -13.98
C LYS A 239 -10.71 -40.14 -12.81
N LYS A 240 -10.11 -41.15 -12.18
CA LYS A 240 -10.68 -41.91 -11.08
C LYS A 240 -9.54 -42.41 -10.22
N LEU A 241 -9.40 -41.81 -9.04
CA LEU A 241 -8.39 -42.23 -8.08
C LEU A 241 -8.92 -43.38 -7.21
N PRO A 242 -8.12 -44.45 -6.99
CA PRO A 242 -8.43 -45.42 -5.94
C PRO A 242 -8.42 -44.74 -4.55
N PRO A 243 -9.05 -45.34 -3.53
CA PRO A 243 -9.20 -44.71 -2.21
C PRO A 243 -7.88 -44.19 -1.61
N GLU A 244 -6.79 -44.95 -1.72
CA GLU A 244 -5.48 -44.59 -1.19
C GLU A 244 -4.87 -43.40 -1.94
N ALA A 245 -4.96 -43.40 -3.27
CA ALA A 245 -4.48 -42.29 -4.08
C ALA A 245 -5.33 -41.04 -3.87
N LYS A 246 -6.66 -41.20 -3.75
CA LYS A 246 -7.58 -40.09 -3.49
C LYS A 246 -7.27 -39.43 -2.16
N PHE A 247 -7.03 -40.24 -1.12
CA PHE A 247 -6.65 -39.74 0.19
C PHE A 247 -5.30 -39.00 0.14
N ALA A 248 -4.27 -39.63 -0.42
CA ALA A 248 -2.94 -39.02 -0.53
C ALA A 248 -2.95 -37.71 -1.37
N ASP A 249 -3.64 -37.71 -2.50
CA ASP A 249 -3.82 -36.51 -3.35
C ASP A 249 -4.58 -35.41 -2.61
N THR A 250 -5.64 -35.74 -1.86
CA THR A 250 -6.42 -34.77 -1.08
C THR A 250 -5.56 -34.08 -0.03
N VAL A 251 -4.78 -34.85 0.73
CA VAL A 251 -3.91 -34.30 1.79
C VAL A 251 -2.74 -33.51 1.18
N ALA A 252 -2.12 -34.03 0.12
CA ALA A 252 -1.02 -33.35 -0.55
C ALA A 252 -1.43 -32.03 -1.20
N ARG A 253 -2.61 -31.97 -1.85
CA ARG A 253 -3.16 -30.71 -2.38
C ARG A 253 -3.49 -29.71 -1.27
N ALA A 254 -4.08 -30.18 -0.16
CA ALA A 254 -4.34 -29.31 0.98
C ALA A 254 -3.05 -28.71 1.55
N TYR A 255 -1.98 -29.51 1.64
CA TYR A 255 -0.66 -29.05 2.05
C TYR A 255 -0.09 -27.99 1.10
N LYS A 256 -0.09 -28.25 -0.22
CA LYS A 256 0.46 -27.32 -1.21
C LYS A 256 -0.27 -25.99 -1.25
N VAL A 257 -1.60 -25.99 -1.07
CA VAL A 257 -2.44 -24.79 -1.21
C VAL A 257 -2.53 -23.97 0.09
N ASN A 258 -2.62 -24.64 1.24
CA ASN A 258 -2.95 -24.00 2.52
C ASN A 258 -1.98 -24.35 3.66
N GLY A 259 -0.94 -25.15 3.39
CA GLY A 259 0.05 -25.56 4.38
C GLY A 259 -0.39 -26.71 5.27
N GLU A 260 0.46 -26.97 6.27
CA GLU A 260 0.40 -28.14 7.14
C GLU A 260 -0.90 -28.26 7.95
N ASP A 261 -1.45 -27.14 8.43
CA ASP A 261 -2.62 -27.14 9.30
C ASP A 261 -3.87 -27.63 8.56
N GLU A 262 -4.09 -27.15 7.33
CA GLU A 262 -5.23 -27.62 6.52
C GLU A 262 -5.05 -29.07 6.08
N ALA A 263 -3.82 -29.49 5.76
CA ALA A 263 -3.52 -30.89 5.46
C ALA A 263 -3.80 -31.80 6.67
N THR A 264 -3.43 -31.36 7.87
CA THR A 264 -3.74 -32.05 9.13
C THR A 264 -5.25 -32.18 9.32
N ASN A 265 -6.01 -31.09 9.13
CA ASN A 265 -7.47 -31.11 9.23
C ASN A 265 -8.11 -32.05 8.20
N LYS A 266 -7.55 -32.15 6.99
CA LYS A 266 -8.01 -33.13 5.99
C LYS A 266 -7.76 -34.57 6.46
N ILE A 267 -6.64 -34.86 7.09
CA ILE A 267 -6.38 -36.20 7.66
C ILE A 267 -7.40 -36.51 8.75
N GLU A 268 -7.64 -35.59 9.69
CA GLU A 268 -8.50 -35.82 10.86
C GLU A 268 -9.99 -35.95 10.50
N SER A 269 -10.43 -35.28 9.43
CA SER A 269 -11.80 -35.37 8.92
C SER A 269 -12.04 -36.54 7.97
N TYR A 270 -10.99 -37.23 7.51
CA TYR A 270 -11.12 -38.34 6.59
C TYR A 270 -11.50 -39.64 7.31
N ASN A 271 -12.37 -40.44 6.70
CA ASN A 271 -12.70 -41.76 7.23
C ASN A 271 -11.57 -42.76 6.93
N LEU A 272 -10.74 -43.05 7.93
CA LEU A 272 -9.62 -43.99 7.85
C LEU A 272 -10.07 -45.41 8.22
N SER A 273 -10.85 -46.04 7.34
CA SER A 273 -11.42 -47.37 7.60
C SER A 273 -10.48 -48.54 7.30
N ASP A 274 -9.41 -48.32 6.53
CA ASP A 274 -8.47 -49.35 6.07
C ASP A 274 -7.06 -49.07 6.63
N THR A 275 -6.35 -50.13 7.04
CA THR A 275 -4.95 -50.12 7.48
C THR A 275 -4.04 -49.34 6.53
N ARG A 276 -4.20 -49.48 5.20
CA ARG A 276 -3.37 -48.74 4.23
C ARG A 276 -3.56 -47.23 4.32
N LEU A 277 -4.81 -46.78 4.47
CA LEU A 277 -5.12 -45.36 4.61
C LEU A 277 -4.52 -44.81 5.91
N LYS A 278 -4.59 -45.60 6.97
CA LYS A 278 -3.99 -45.24 8.26
C LYS A 278 -2.46 -45.17 8.19
N SER A 279 -1.80 -46.10 7.51
CA SER A 279 -0.35 -46.04 7.26
C SER A 279 0.05 -44.79 6.48
N ILE A 280 -0.68 -44.47 5.40
CA ILE A 280 -0.44 -43.25 4.63
C ILE A 280 -0.65 -42.01 5.51
N ALA A 281 -1.73 -41.98 6.31
CA ALA A 281 -2.02 -40.88 7.22
C ALA A 281 -0.91 -40.67 8.26
N TYR A 282 -0.40 -41.76 8.83
CA TYR A 282 0.72 -41.71 9.77
C TYR A 282 2.01 -41.22 9.10
N GLY A 283 2.29 -41.66 7.88
CA GLY A 283 3.42 -41.15 7.09
C GLY A 283 3.36 -39.63 6.86
N PHE A 284 2.18 -39.07 6.59
CA PHE A 284 2.00 -37.61 6.55
C PHE A 284 2.28 -36.96 7.91
N TYR A 285 1.80 -37.53 9.02
CA TYR A 285 2.11 -37.00 10.34
C TYR A 285 3.60 -36.99 10.64
N ILE A 286 4.37 -37.97 10.17
CA ILE A 286 5.84 -37.97 10.31
C ILE A 286 6.44 -36.79 9.54
N VAL A 287 6.07 -36.61 8.27
CA VAL A 287 6.58 -35.52 7.43
C VAL A 287 6.22 -34.15 8.02
N PHE A 288 5.07 -34.04 8.69
CA PHE A 288 4.63 -32.85 9.41
C PHE A 288 5.24 -32.70 10.83
N GLY A 289 6.18 -33.57 11.23
CA GLY A 289 6.78 -33.51 12.57
C GLY A 289 5.81 -33.82 13.73
N LYS A 290 4.66 -34.42 13.42
CA LYS A 290 3.56 -34.74 14.35
C LYS A 290 3.46 -36.24 14.68
N GLY A 291 4.35 -37.08 14.15
CA GLY A 291 4.36 -38.54 14.31
C GLY A 291 4.19 -39.00 15.77
N ASP A 292 5.08 -38.57 16.66
CA ASP A 292 5.06 -38.96 18.08
C ASP A 292 3.73 -38.64 18.77
N SER A 293 3.18 -37.44 18.51
CA SER A 293 1.92 -36.97 19.13
C SER A 293 0.68 -37.74 18.66
N LYS A 294 0.75 -38.38 17.48
CA LYS A 294 -0.36 -39.09 16.86
C LYS A 294 -0.19 -40.60 16.91
N ARG A 295 1.00 -41.13 17.24
CA ARG A 295 1.34 -42.57 17.28
C ARG A 295 0.31 -43.42 18.03
N TRP A 296 -0.21 -42.94 19.16
CA TRP A 296 -1.19 -43.67 19.98
C TRP A 296 -2.51 -44.00 19.26
N LYS A 297 -2.82 -43.34 18.14
CA LYS A 297 -4.02 -43.60 17.32
C LYS A 297 -3.84 -44.74 16.32
N TYR A 298 -2.65 -45.31 16.21
CA TYR A 298 -2.26 -46.25 15.17
C TYR A 298 -1.70 -47.55 15.77
N GLU A 299 -1.88 -48.64 15.05
CA GLU A 299 -1.26 -49.93 15.39
C GLU A 299 0.21 -49.98 14.96
N ASP A 300 1.03 -50.82 15.58
CA ASP A 300 2.47 -50.87 15.28
C ASP A 300 2.76 -51.18 13.80
N SER A 301 1.96 -52.04 13.16
CA SER A 301 2.08 -52.33 11.72
C SER A 301 1.75 -51.12 10.84
N GLU A 302 0.83 -50.26 11.29
CA GLU A 302 0.45 -49.02 10.60
C GLU A 302 1.55 -47.97 10.76
N VAL A 303 2.15 -47.90 11.96
CA VAL A 303 3.28 -47.02 12.32
C VAL A 303 4.51 -47.36 11.48
N GLU A 304 4.96 -48.62 11.48
CA GLU A 304 6.13 -49.06 10.70
C GLU A 304 5.95 -48.80 9.20
N SER A 305 4.75 -49.08 8.68
CA SER A 305 4.43 -48.81 7.28
C SER A 305 4.40 -47.31 6.98
N GLY A 306 3.90 -46.48 7.91
CA GLY A 306 3.90 -45.03 7.76
C GLY A 306 5.30 -44.42 7.80
N GLU A 307 6.18 -44.91 8.67
CA GLU A 307 7.60 -44.55 8.72
C GLU A 307 8.31 -44.89 7.41
N PHE A 308 8.02 -46.04 6.83
CA PHE A 308 8.54 -46.37 5.50
C PHE A 308 7.99 -45.46 4.39
N LEU A 309 6.73 -45.04 4.49
CA LEU A 309 6.08 -44.19 3.49
C LEU A 309 6.49 -42.72 3.57
N SER A 310 7.04 -42.22 4.68
CA SER A 310 7.31 -40.79 4.88
C SER A 310 8.20 -40.20 3.79
N ASP A 311 9.26 -40.91 3.39
CA ASP A 311 10.19 -40.46 2.33
C ASP A 311 9.49 -40.34 0.96
N HIS A 312 8.50 -41.20 0.71
CA HIS A 312 7.72 -41.17 -0.53
C HIS A 312 6.68 -40.05 -0.51
N ILE A 313 6.08 -39.81 0.66
CA ILE A 313 5.13 -38.72 0.88
C ILE A 313 5.84 -37.37 0.80
N GLU A 314 7.04 -37.23 1.36
CA GLU A 314 7.83 -36.00 1.27
C GLU A 314 8.12 -35.65 -0.20
N LYS A 315 8.49 -36.64 -1.02
CA LYS A 315 8.68 -36.45 -2.48
C LYS A 315 7.37 -36.05 -3.18
N LEU A 316 6.24 -36.62 -2.79
CA LEU A 316 4.92 -36.22 -3.31
C LEU A 316 4.62 -34.75 -3.01
N LEU A 317 4.86 -34.29 -1.78
CA LEU A 317 4.58 -32.91 -1.38
C LEU A 317 5.42 -31.87 -2.14
N HIS A 318 6.63 -32.24 -2.54
CA HIS A 318 7.58 -31.35 -3.24
C HIS A 318 7.64 -31.55 -4.76
N SER A 319 6.74 -32.36 -5.33
CA SER A 319 6.67 -32.57 -6.79
C SER A 319 5.52 -31.82 -7.45
N GLU A 320 5.62 -31.64 -8.76
CA GLU A 320 4.65 -30.95 -9.62
C GLU A 320 4.47 -31.75 -10.93
N GLY A 321 3.43 -31.45 -11.71
CA GLY A 321 3.25 -32.00 -13.07
C GLY A 321 3.30 -33.54 -13.14
N GLU A 322 4.09 -34.07 -14.09
CA GLU A 322 4.24 -35.52 -14.28
C GLU A 322 4.91 -36.19 -13.07
N ASP A 323 5.89 -35.54 -12.44
CA ASP A 323 6.57 -36.06 -11.25
C ASP A 323 5.61 -36.23 -10.07
N TYR A 324 4.63 -35.34 -9.93
CA TYR A 324 3.59 -35.47 -8.92
C TYR A 324 2.77 -36.74 -9.12
N ALA A 325 2.37 -37.03 -10.36
CA ALA A 325 1.64 -38.25 -10.68
C ALA A 325 2.49 -39.52 -10.42
N GLU A 326 3.79 -39.48 -10.74
CA GLU A 326 4.70 -40.61 -10.48
C GLU A 326 4.87 -40.86 -8.98
N ASN A 327 5.06 -39.80 -8.21
CA ASN A 327 5.21 -39.91 -6.76
C ASN A 327 3.90 -40.34 -6.09
N LEU A 328 2.74 -39.89 -6.58
CA LEU A 328 1.45 -40.36 -6.10
C LEU A 328 1.27 -41.86 -6.37
N GLN A 329 1.60 -42.31 -7.58
CA GLN A 329 1.59 -43.74 -7.92
C GLN A 329 2.58 -44.54 -7.05
N ARG A 330 3.74 -43.97 -6.73
CA ARG A 330 4.75 -44.60 -5.88
C ARG A 330 4.23 -44.75 -4.45
N VAL A 331 3.62 -43.73 -3.85
CA VAL A 331 2.99 -43.82 -2.51
C VAL A 331 1.94 -44.93 -2.49
N VAL A 332 1.08 -45.01 -3.50
CA VAL A 332 0.03 -46.04 -3.61
C VAL A 332 0.61 -47.44 -3.74
N LYS A 333 1.68 -47.61 -4.54
CA LYS A 333 2.34 -48.90 -4.72
C LYS A 333 3.07 -49.35 -3.46
N MET A 334 3.76 -48.43 -2.80
CA MET A 334 4.55 -48.69 -1.59
C MET A 334 3.66 -48.93 -0.37
N SER A 335 2.40 -48.46 -0.37
CA SER A 335 1.41 -48.82 0.65
C SER A 335 0.81 -50.22 0.44
N GLY A 336 1.29 -50.98 -0.54
CA GLY A 336 0.84 -52.34 -0.83
C GLY A 336 -0.41 -52.42 -1.73
N SER A 337 -0.83 -51.32 -2.35
CA SER A 337 -1.92 -51.32 -3.33
C SER A 337 -1.40 -51.64 -4.74
N THR A 338 -2.14 -52.44 -5.49
CA THR A 338 -1.87 -52.71 -6.92
C THR A 338 -2.64 -51.75 -7.85
N SER A 339 -3.32 -50.76 -7.27
CA SER A 339 -4.15 -49.81 -8.00
C SER A 339 -3.31 -48.82 -8.80
N ALA A 340 -3.82 -48.44 -9.98
CA ALA A 340 -3.18 -47.48 -10.86
C ALA A 340 -3.84 -46.10 -10.79
N VAL A 341 -3.00 -45.07 -10.78
CA VAL A 341 -3.33 -43.66 -10.91
C VAL A 341 -3.33 -43.32 -12.41
N VAL A 342 -4.42 -42.75 -12.90
CA VAL A 342 -4.59 -42.43 -14.34
C VAL A 342 -4.93 -40.95 -14.52
N MET A 343 -4.03 -40.21 -15.15
CA MET A 343 -4.22 -38.80 -15.52
C MET A 343 -5.31 -38.65 -16.60
N LYS A 344 -6.01 -37.51 -16.61
CA LYS A 344 -7.06 -37.23 -17.60
C LYS A 344 -6.56 -37.24 -19.05
N ASP A 345 -5.33 -36.81 -19.30
CA ASP A 345 -4.74 -36.70 -20.64
C ASP A 345 -4.19 -38.02 -21.23
N GLY A 346 -4.54 -39.17 -20.64
CA GLY A 346 -4.44 -40.46 -21.32
C GLY A 346 -3.07 -41.13 -21.36
N LYS A 347 -2.01 -40.53 -20.80
CA LYS A 347 -0.79 -41.29 -20.48
C LYS A 347 -1.11 -42.25 -19.32
N LYS A 348 -1.34 -43.53 -19.62
CA LYS A 348 -1.19 -44.59 -18.63
C LYS A 348 0.28 -44.63 -18.25
N MET A 349 0.60 -44.40 -16.97
CA MET A 349 1.93 -44.66 -16.45
C MET A 349 2.21 -46.16 -16.57
N ARG A 350 3.32 -46.50 -17.23
CA ARG A 350 3.73 -47.88 -17.52
C ARG A 350 4.31 -48.57 -16.31
#